data_AF-A0A7V5L505-F1
#
_entry.id   AF-A0A7V5L505-F1
#
_cell.length_a   1.000
_cell.length_b   1.000
_cell.length_c   1.000
_cell.angle_alpha   90.00
_cell.angle_beta   90.00
_cell.angle_gamma   90.00
#
_symmetry.space_group_name_H-M   'P 1'
#
loop_
_entity.id
_entity.type
_entity.pdbx_description
1 polymer ?
#
loop_
_entity_poly.entity_id
_entity_poly.type
_entity_poly.pdbx_seq_one_letter_code
_entity_poly.pdbx_strand_id
1 'polypeptide(L)'
;SFDVNCAVGIEPVRDNIDKFLNDSLMLVTALNPHIGYENAATIAKTAHKNGTTLKEEAVALGLMSAEDFDKFVKPEEMIAPKA
;
A
#
# COMPACT_ATOMS: atom_id res chain seq x y z
N SER A 1 -11.87 -20.00 -29.47
CA SER A 1 -10.41 -20.10 -29.29
C SER A 1 -9.96 -19.39 -28.01
N PHE A 2 -10.11 -18.07 -27.88
CA PHE A 2 -9.63 -17.31 -26.69
C PHE A 2 -10.22 -17.78 -25.35
N ASP A 3 -11.53 -18.04 -25.30
CA ASP A 3 -12.21 -18.51 -24.08
C ASP A 3 -11.62 -19.82 -23.56
N VAL A 4 -11.64 -20.85 -24.41
CA VAL A 4 -11.15 -22.22 -24.10
C VAL A 4 -9.64 -22.29 -23.86
N ASN A 5 -8.85 -21.52 -24.62
CA ASN A 5 -7.38 -21.65 -24.61
C ASN A 5 -6.66 -20.62 -23.72
N CYS A 6 -7.40 -19.72 -23.06
CA CYS A 6 -6.81 -18.66 -22.23
C CYS A 6 -7.72 -18.28 -21.06
N ALA A 7 -8.91 -17.73 -21.35
CA ALA A 7 -9.70 -17.03 -20.33
C ALA A 7 -10.15 -17.92 -19.16
N VAL A 8 -10.61 -19.14 -19.44
CA VAL A 8 -11.11 -20.07 -18.39
C VAL A 8 -10.01 -20.61 -17.47
N GLY A 9 -8.74 -20.51 -17.87
CA GLY A 9 -7.58 -21.02 -17.13
C GLY A 9 -6.75 -19.95 -16.43
N ILE A 10 -7.23 -18.71 -16.37
CA ILE A 10 -6.51 -17.62 -15.69
C ILE A 10 -6.51 -17.87 -14.19
N GLU A 11 -5.32 -17.98 -13.61
CA GLU A 11 -5.10 -18.15 -12.17
C GLU A 11 -4.27 -17.00 -11.59
N PRO A 12 -4.56 -16.55 -10.35
CA PRO A 12 -3.79 -15.50 -9.72
C PRO A 12 -2.44 -16.01 -9.23
N VAL A 13 -1.38 -15.29 -9.56
CA VAL A 13 -0.07 -15.48 -8.91
C VAL A 13 -0.08 -14.71 -7.59
N ARG A 14 -0.63 -15.32 -6.56
CA ARG A 14 -0.89 -14.69 -5.25
C ARG A 14 0.34 -14.05 -4.64
N ASP A 15 1.47 -14.75 -4.64
CA ASP A 15 2.74 -14.24 -4.09
C ASP A 15 3.17 -12.91 -4.72
N ASN A 16 2.99 -12.77 -6.04
CA ASN A 16 3.32 -11.53 -6.74
C ASN A 16 2.34 -10.41 -6.38
N ILE A 17 1.04 -10.73 -6.31
CA ILE A 17 0.00 -9.76 -5.96
C ILE A 17 0.25 -9.22 -4.55
N ASP A 18 0.49 -10.10 -3.58
CA ASP A 18 0.72 -9.72 -2.18
C ASP A 18 2.00 -8.91 -2.03
N LYS A 19 3.07 -9.30 -2.74
CA LYS A 19 4.31 -8.52 -2.78
C LYS A 19 4.07 -7.11 -3.31
N PHE A 20 3.47 -6.97 -4.49
CA PHE A 20 3.25 -5.65 -5.09
C PHE A 20 2.32 -4.77 -4.26
N LEU A 21 1.35 -5.36 -3.56
CA LEU A 21 0.47 -4.61 -2.67
C LEU A 21 1.26 -4.02 -1.49
N ASN A 22 2.08 -4.83 -0.83
CA ASN A 22 2.84 -4.41 0.36
C ASN A 22 4.02 -3.48 0.02
N ASP A 23 4.60 -3.60 -1.17
CA ASP A 23 5.69 -2.74 -1.65
C ASP A 23 5.17 -1.42 -2.26
N SER A 24 3.85 -1.28 -2.46
CA SER A 24 3.27 -0.12 -3.15
C SER A 24 3.29 1.14 -2.30
N LEU A 25 3.81 2.22 -2.90
CA LEU A 25 3.78 3.56 -2.30
C LEU A 25 2.41 4.25 -2.42
N MET A 26 1.46 3.65 -3.15
CA MET A 26 0.14 4.25 -3.38
C MET A 26 -0.79 4.18 -2.17
N LEU A 27 -0.50 3.30 -1.21
CA LEU A 27 -1.28 3.16 0.03
C LEU A 27 -1.12 4.36 0.97
N VAL A 28 -0.14 5.24 0.71
CA VAL A 28 0.22 6.38 1.55
C VAL A 28 -0.94 7.37 1.78
N THR A 29 -1.91 7.44 0.86
CA THR A 29 -3.06 8.35 0.97
C THR A 29 -3.98 7.99 2.14
N ALA A 30 -3.98 6.74 2.61
CA ALA A 30 -4.67 6.31 3.82
C ALA A 30 -4.13 7.03 5.07
N LEU A 31 -2.88 7.52 5.03
CA LEU A 31 -2.26 8.21 6.15
C LEU A 31 -2.67 9.69 6.23
N ASN A 32 -3.19 10.28 5.15
CA ASN A 32 -3.50 11.72 5.08
C ASN A 32 -4.38 12.23 6.24
N PRO A 33 -5.45 11.53 6.66
CA PRO A 33 -6.29 11.98 7.78
C PRO A 33 -5.59 11.94 9.15
N HIS A 34 -4.49 11.18 9.27
CA HIS A 34 -3.80 10.93 10.54
C HIS A 34 -2.57 11.81 10.72
N ILE A 35 -1.80 12.01 9.65
CA ILE A 35 -0.52 12.74 9.68
C ILE A 35 -0.49 13.96 8.76
N GLY A 36 -1.54 14.19 7.96
CA GLY A 36 -1.60 15.26 6.97
C GLY A 36 -0.86 14.93 5.66
N TYR A 37 -1.22 15.65 4.61
CA TYR A 37 -0.71 15.41 3.25
C TYR A 37 0.81 15.57 3.13
N GLU A 38 1.40 16.62 3.72
CA GLU A 38 2.84 16.89 3.61
C GLU A 38 3.70 15.78 4.24
N ASN A 39 3.27 15.26 5.40
CA ASN A 39 3.98 14.16 6.07
C ASN A 39 3.83 12.85 5.29
N ALA A 40 2.62 12.55 4.80
CA ALA A 40 2.37 11.40 3.93
C ALA A 40 3.22 11.46 2.64
N ALA A 41 3.26 12.61 1.98
CA ALA A 41 4.10 12.84 0.81
C ALA A 41 5.60 12.68 1.12
N THR A 42 6.03 13.09 2.32
CA THR A 42 7.41 12.92 2.79
C THR A 42 7.78 11.46 2.99
N ILE A 43 6.90 10.65 3.61
CA ILE A 43 7.08 9.20 3.75
C ILE A 43 7.22 8.55 2.37
N ALA A 44 6.30 8.81 1.44
CA ALA A 44 6.37 8.20 0.11
C ALA A 44 7.63 8.59 -0.68
N LYS A 45 8.04 9.86 -0.63
CA LYS A 45 9.27 10.32 -1.31
C LYS A 45 10.51 9.68 -0.70
N THR A 46 10.55 9.52 0.61
CA THR A 46 11.70 8.94 1.32
C THR A 46 11.77 7.44 1.08
N ALA A 47 10.63 6.74 1.13
CA ALA A 47 10.52 5.32 0.81
C ALA A 47 10.99 5.03 -0.63
N HIS A 48 10.55 5.84 -1.60
CA HIS A 48 10.99 5.72 -2.98
C HIS A 48 12.51 5.94 -3.14
N LYS A 49 13.05 6.95 -2.45
CA LYS A 49 14.48 7.28 -2.51
C LYS A 49 15.35 6.18 -1.89
N ASN A 50 14.90 5.61 -0.77
CA ASN A 50 15.66 4.63 0.00
C ASN A 50 15.43 3.18 -0.45
N GLY A 51 14.40 2.93 -1.25
CA GLY A 51 14.01 1.57 -1.64
C GLY A 51 13.39 0.78 -0.48
N THR A 52 12.72 1.47 0.43
CA THR A 52 12.09 0.95 1.65
C THR A 52 10.57 1.02 1.54
N THR A 53 9.87 0.40 2.48
CA THR A 53 8.41 0.41 2.56
C THR A 53 7.89 1.70 3.22
N LEU A 54 6.61 2.02 2.98
CA LEU A 54 5.94 3.12 3.67
C LEU A 54 5.95 2.94 5.20
N LYS A 55 5.82 1.70 5.68
CA LYS A 55 5.77 1.38 7.11
C LYS A 55 7.12 1.65 7.78
N GLU A 56 8.22 1.21 7.17
CA GLU A 56 9.56 1.45 7.67
C GLU A 56 9.85 2.94 7.80
N GLU A 57 9.53 3.73 6.77
CA GLU A 57 9.77 5.17 6.79
C GLU A 57 8.83 5.93 7.74
N ALA A 58 7.57 5.50 7.86
CA ALA A 58 6.64 6.09 8.82
C ALA A 58 7.14 5.97 10.26
N VAL A 59 7.73 4.82 10.60
CA VAL A 59 8.36 4.54 11.90
C VAL A 59 9.69 5.26 12.04
N ALA A 60 10.57 5.20 11.03
CA ALA A 60 11.90 5.81 11.07
C ALA A 60 11.83 7.35 11.20
N LEU A 61 10.85 7.98 10.56
CA LEU A 61 10.61 9.43 10.65
C LEU A 61 9.88 9.84 11.94
N GLY A 62 9.47 8.88 12.78
CA GLY A 62 8.72 9.14 14.02
C GLY A 62 7.33 9.72 13.78
N LEU A 63 6.78 9.53 12.58
CA LEU A 63 5.47 10.05 12.20
C LEU A 63 4.33 9.12 12.62
N MET A 64 4.62 7.82 12.76
CA MET A 64 3.63 6.80 13.13
C MET A 64 4.30 5.57 13.73
N SER A 65 3.58 4.86 14.61
CA SER A 65 3.99 3.52 15.07
C SER A 65 3.71 2.45 14.01
N ALA A 66 4.37 1.28 14.12
CA ALA A 66 4.11 0.16 13.23
C ALA A 66 2.67 -0.35 13.40
N GLU A 67 2.16 -0.35 14.63
CA GLU A 67 0.82 -0.80 15.00
C GLU A 67 -0.26 0.14 14.45
N ASP A 68 -0.04 1.45 14.53
CA ASP A 68 -0.96 2.44 13.95
C ASP A 68 -0.96 2.36 12.42
N PHE A 69 0.20 2.11 11.80
CA PHE A 69 0.28 1.91 10.36
C PHE A 69 -0.60 0.74 9.92
N ASP A 70 -0.48 -0.43 10.57
CA ASP A 70 -1.28 -1.61 10.25
C ASP A 70 -2.78 -1.40 10.53
N LYS A 71 -3.11 -0.51 11.47
CA LYS A 71 -4.49 -0.15 11.78
C LYS A 71 -5.13 0.76 10.72
N PHE A 72 -4.36 1.68 10.15
CA PHE A 72 -4.87 2.69 9.22
C PHE A 72 -4.73 2.28 7.76
N VAL A 73 -3.68 1.53 7.43
CA VAL A 73 -3.42 1.04 6.07
C VAL A 73 -4.03 -0.34 5.89
N LYS A 74 -5.29 -0.34 5.46
CA LYS A 74 -6.07 -1.55 5.19
C LYS A 74 -6.51 -1.60 3.74
N PRO A 75 -5.75 -2.27 2.85
CA PRO A 75 -6.08 -2.34 1.43
C PRO A 75 -7.52 -2.79 1.13
N GLU A 76 -8.06 -3.68 1.96
CA GLU A 76 -9.43 -4.18 1.87
C GLU A 76 -10.50 -3.09 2.11
N GLU A 77 -10.18 -2.01 2.82
CA GLU A 77 -11.05 -0.86 3.02
C GLU A 77 -10.84 0.25 1.96
N MET A 78 -9.88 0.08 1.03
CA MET A 78 -9.48 1.10 0.04
C MET A 78 -10.03 0.85 -1.38
N ILE A 79 -10.94 -0.11 -1.53
CA ILE A 79 -11.51 -0.53 -2.83
C ILE A 79 -12.88 0.10 -3.14
N ALA A 80 -13.44 0.92 -2.24
CA ALA A 80 -14.74 1.56 -2.40
C ALA A 80 -14.89 2.82 -1.51
N PRO A 81 -15.82 3.73 -1.82
CA PRO A 81 -16.18 4.84 -0.94
C PRO A 81 -16.73 4.36 0.40
N LYS A 82 -16.45 5.09 1.48
CA LYS A 82 -17.10 4.88 2.79
C LYS A 82 -18.50 5.51 2.76
N ALA A 83 -19.51 4.75 3.20
CA ALA A 83 -20.90 5.18 3.30
C ALA A 83 -21.14 6.17 4.44
#